data_AF-A0AAN9VTE7-F1
#
_entry.id   AF-A0AAN9VTE7-F1
#
_cell.length_a   1.000
_cell.length_b   1.000
_cell.length_c   1.000
_cell.angle_alpha   90.00
_cell.angle_beta   90.00
_cell.angle_gamma   90.00
#
_symmetry.space_group_name_H-M   'P 1'
#
loop_
_entity.id
_entity.type
_entity.pdbx_description
1 polymer ?
#
loop_
_entity_poly.entity_id
_entity_poly.type
_entity_poly.pdbx_seq_one_letter_code
_entity_poly.pdbx_strand_id
1 'polypeptide(L)'
;MLYVSVDGKELRECHKTNLSTLWVDSGAHRIPGRDFVQHVTTRINCLPTAVRVSRGARRSTRDVKCRARCQETETAAHVVQNCHRTHGGRVKTHDALCRVIAAGLRRGGWRVEEEPVVPTREGNRKPDLVCQKDESVKVIDAQIVSAAGSLNEAHRK
;
A
#
# COMPACT_ATOMS: atom_id res chain seq x y z
N MET A 1 7.13 -20.86 -12.62
CA MET A 1 7.77 -19.68 -11.99
C MET A 1 6.67 -18.80 -11.38
N LEU A 2 6.43 -18.87 -10.05
CA LEU A 2 5.25 -18.27 -9.40
C LEU A 2 5.19 -16.74 -9.55
N TYR A 3 6.30 -16.06 -9.28
CA TYR A 3 6.40 -14.59 -9.19
C TYR A 3 6.30 -13.85 -10.53
N VAL A 4 6.29 -14.56 -11.66
CA VAL A 4 6.05 -13.98 -12.99
C VAL A 4 4.59 -14.07 -13.42
N SER A 5 3.80 -14.92 -12.76
CA SER A 5 2.34 -14.94 -12.97
C SER A 5 1.72 -13.67 -12.40
N VAL A 6 0.59 -13.24 -12.96
CA VAL A 6 -0.14 -12.07 -12.44
C VAL A 6 -0.54 -12.27 -10.97
N ASP A 7 -0.96 -13.47 -10.56
CA ASP A 7 -1.37 -13.72 -9.16
C ASP A 7 -0.17 -13.73 -8.22
N GLY A 8 0.90 -14.42 -8.59
CA GLY A 8 2.10 -14.52 -7.76
C GLY A 8 2.99 -13.29 -7.77
N LYS A 9 2.77 -12.32 -8.67
CA LYS A 9 3.65 -11.15 -8.84
C LYS A 9 3.77 -10.30 -7.56
N GLU A 10 2.68 -10.09 -6.83
CA GLU A 10 2.70 -9.33 -5.56
C GLU A 10 3.44 -10.04 -4.43
N LEU A 11 3.71 -11.34 -4.55
CA LEU A 11 4.39 -12.10 -3.50
C LEU A 11 5.91 -12.11 -3.64
N ARG A 12 6.45 -11.47 -4.68
CA ARG A 12 7.86 -11.54 -5.07
C ARG A 12 8.80 -11.09 -3.96
N GLU A 13 8.54 -9.93 -3.38
CA GLU A 13 9.42 -9.31 -2.38
C GLU A 13 8.89 -9.46 -0.95
N CYS A 14 7.75 -10.14 -0.75
CA CYS A 14 7.16 -10.34 0.58
C CYS A 14 8.12 -10.96 1.60
N HIS A 15 8.96 -11.90 1.16
CA HIS A 15 9.94 -12.57 2.03
C HIS A 15 11.02 -11.64 2.58
N LYS A 16 11.20 -10.45 1.99
CA LYS A 16 12.14 -9.43 2.48
C LYS A 16 11.54 -8.55 3.57
N THR A 17 10.24 -8.69 3.85
CA THR A 17 9.48 -7.85 4.79
C THR A 17 8.63 -8.69 5.74
N ASN A 18 9.27 -9.59 6.50
CA ASN A 18 8.60 -10.57 7.38
C ASN A 18 7.58 -9.95 8.36
N LEU A 19 7.85 -8.75 8.89
CA LEU A 19 6.89 -8.06 9.77
C LEU A 19 5.57 -7.71 9.06
N SER A 20 5.60 -7.42 7.75
CA SER A 20 4.40 -7.10 6.96
C SER A 20 3.52 -8.32 6.69
N THR A 21 4.07 -9.53 6.89
CA THR A 21 3.41 -10.81 6.60
C THR A 21 2.97 -11.53 7.87
N LEU A 22 3.44 -11.06 9.04
CA LEU A 22 3.23 -11.70 10.34
C LEU A 22 1.75 -11.91 10.69
N TRP A 23 0.87 -11.01 10.27
CA TRP A 23 -0.58 -11.12 10.49
C TRP A 23 -1.21 -12.37 9.83
N VAL A 24 -0.54 -12.95 8.84
CA VAL A 24 -0.95 -14.20 8.17
C VAL A 24 -0.59 -15.43 9.01
N ASP A 25 0.54 -15.38 9.71
CA ASP A 25 1.14 -16.52 10.41
C ASP A 25 0.74 -16.60 11.89
N SER A 26 0.76 -15.48 12.62
CA SER A 26 0.83 -15.50 14.08
C SER A 26 -0.18 -14.61 14.82
N GLY A 27 -1.26 -14.12 14.18
CA GLY A 27 -2.13 -13.21 14.92
C GLY A 27 -3.41 -12.68 14.30
N ALA A 28 -4.03 -13.38 13.36
CA ALA A 28 -5.36 -12.99 12.87
C ALA A 28 -6.45 -12.94 13.99
N HIS A 29 -6.12 -13.26 15.24
CA HIS A 29 -7.02 -13.22 16.41
C HIS A 29 -7.79 -11.90 16.60
N ARG A 30 -7.27 -10.77 16.08
CA ARG A 30 -7.94 -9.46 16.15
C ARG A 30 -8.62 -9.05 14.83
N ILE A 31 -8.61 -9.93 13.83
CA ILE A 31 -9.21 -9.71 12.52
C ILE A 31 -10.41 -10.66 12.42
N PRO A 32 -11.65 -10.15 12.27
CA PRO A 32 -12.80 -11.01 12.02
C PRO A 32 -12.56 -11.92 10.82
N GLY A 33 -13.00 -13.17 10.87
CA GLY A 33 -12.69 -14.17 9.82
C GLY A 33 -13.06 -13.73 8.40
N ARG A 34 -14.18 -13.02 8.24
CA ARG A 34 -14.59 -12.43 6.94
C ARG A 34 -13.55 -11.42 6.42
N ASP A 35 -13.00 -10.59 7.31
CA ASP A 35 -12.07 -9.51 6.97
C ASP A 35 -10.70 -10.14 6.67
N PHE A 36 -10.31 -11.18 7.41
CA PHE A 36 -9.12 -11.99 7.12
C PHE A 36 -9.16 -12.57 5.70
N VAL A 37 -10.27 -13.22 5.31
CA VAL A 37 -10.43 -13.75 3.95
C VAL A 37 -10.30 -12.65 2.90
N GLN A 38 -10.88 -11.47 3.15
CA GLN A 38 -10.80 -10.34 2.23
C GLN A 38 -9.38 -9.76 2.12
N HIS A 39 -8.65 -9.66 3.23
CA HIS A 39 -7.26 -9.23 3.26
C HIS A 39 -6.35 -10.21 2.53
N VAL A 40 -6.50 -11.51 2.78
CA VAL A 40 -5.77 -12.56 2.07
C VAL A 40 -6.08 -12.47 0.58
N THR A 41 -7.36 -12.41 0.20
CA THR A 41 -7.79 -12.28 -1.20
C THR A 41 -7.12 -11.08 -1.89
N THR A 42 -7.00 -9.95 -1.20
CA THR A 42 -6.32 -8.76 -1.74
C THR A 42 -4.82 -9.01 -1.90
N ARG A 43 -4.17 -9.60 -0.89
CA ARG A 43 -2.73 -9.90 -0.86
C ARG A 43 -2.29 -10.84 -1.97
N ILE A 44 -3.06 -11.89 -2.25
CA ILE A 44 -2.72 -12.90 -3.27
C ILE A 44 -3.29 -12.54 -4.66
N ASN A 45 -3.56 -11.25 -4.93
CA ASN A 45 -4.12 -10.77 -6.20
C ASN A 45 -5.43 -11.42 -6.63
N CYS A 46 -6.21 -11.90 -5.66
CA CYS A 46 -7.44 -12.63 -5.91
C CYS A 46 -8.68 -11.71 -6.03
N LEU A 47 -8.49 -10.42 -6.19
CA LEU A 47 -9.60 -9.53 -6.51
C LEU A 47 -10.14 -9.84 -7.92
N PRO A 48 -11.46 -9.69 -8.16
CA PRO A 48 -12.08 -9.95 -9.46
C PRO A 48 -11.79 -8.81 -10.44
N THR A 49 -10.52 -8.62 -10.78
CA THR A 49 -10.06 -7.64 -11.78
C THR A 49 -10.26 -8.17 -13.19
N ALA A 50 -10.30 -7.29 -14.19
CA ALA A 50 -10.48 -7.66 -15.60
C ALA A 50 -9.45 -8.71 -16.04
N VAL A 51 -8.18 -8.53 -15.64
CA VAL A 51 -7.10 -9.50 -15.92
C VAL A 51 -7.35 -10.86 -15.26
N ARG A 52 -7.95 -10.90 -14.06
CA ARG A 52 -8.21 -12.15 -13.37
C ARG A 52 -9.40 -12.89 -13.98
N VAL A 53 -10.50 -12.18 -14.22
CA VAL A 53 -11.73 -12.77 -14.75
C VAL A 53 -11.66 -13.09 -16.25
N SER A 54 -10.65 -12.58 -16.97
CA SER A 54 -10.41 -12.94 -18.37
C SER A 54 -9.69 -14.30 -18.51
N ARG A 55 -9.10 -14.82 -17.45
CA ARG A 55 -8.42 -16.14 -17.49
C ARG A 55 -9.40 -17.26 -17.75
N GLY A 56 -8.97 -18.23 -18.57
CA GLY A 56 -9.79 -19.39 -18.96
C GLY A 56 -10.98 -19.02 -19.87
N ALA A 57 -11.14 -17.75 -20.25
CA ALA A 57 -12.16 -17.37 -21.20
C ALA A 57 -11.82 -17.92 -22.59
N ARG A 58 -12.77 -18.64 -23.21
CA ARG A 58 -12.65 -19.22 -24.55
C ARG A 58 -12.44 -18.21 -25.68
N ARG A 59 -12.54 -16.90 -25.39
CA ARG A 59 -12.32 -15.82 -26.36
C ARG A 59 -11.07 -15.04 -25.97
N SER A 60 -10.12 -14.96 -26.89
CA SER A 60 -8.86 -14.19 -26.83
C SER A 60 -9.04 -12.66 -26.73
N THR A 61 -10.25 -12.16 -26.44
CA THR A 61 -10.65 -10.77 -26.71
C THR A 61 -11.37 -10.07 -25.55
N ARG A 62 -11.36 -10.61 -24.32
CA ARG A 62 -11.87 -9.80 -23.20
C ARG A 62 -10.92 -8.64 -22.94
N ASP A 63 -11.48 -7.45 -22.98
CA ASP A 63 -10.77 -6.22 -22.65
C ASP A 63 -10.27 -6.29 -21.19
N VAL A 64 -8.95 -6.28 -21.03
CA VAL A 64 -8.27 -6.26 -19.72
C VAL A 64 -8.00 -4.84 -19.24
N LYS A 65 -8.45 -3.82 -20.00
CA LYS A 65 -8.33 -2.43 -19.59
C LYS A 65 -9.15 -2.16 -18.34
N CYS A 66 -8.71 -1.15 -17.60
CA CYS A 66 -9.37 -0.70 -16.39
C CYS A 66 -10.80 -0.28 -16.68
N ARG A 67 -11.74 -0.82 -15.91
CA ARG A 67 -13.17 -0.48 -15.99
C ARG A 67 -13.45 0.98 -15.62
N ALA A 68 -12.50 1.65 -14.97
CA ALA A 68 -12.52 3.09 -14.74
C ALA A 68 -12.06 3.94 -15.95
N ARG A 69 -11.80 3.30 -17.10
CA ARG A 69 -11.43 3.91 -18.38
C ARG A 69 -10.15 4.75 -18.36
N CYS A 70 -9.23 4.48 -17.44
CA CYS A 70 -7.92 5.15 -17.38
C CYS A 70 -6.87 4.54 -18.33
N GLN A 71 -7.27 3.72 -19.31
CA GLN A 71 -6.43 3.08 -20.34
C GLN A 71 -5.31 2.13 -19.86
N GLU A 72 -5.12 2.01 -18.55
CA GLU A 72 -4.24 1.04 -17.91
C GLU A 72 -4.82 -0.37 -17.89
N THR A 73 -3.95 -1.37 -17.71
CA THR A 73 -4.36 -2.77 -17.51
C THR A 73 -4.93 -2.97 -16.09
N GLU A 74 -6.12 -3.57 -15.96
CA GLU A 74 -6.79 -3.77 -14.68
C GLU A 74 -6.20 -4.92 -13.85
N THR A 75 -5.08 -4.64 -13.21
CA THR A 75 -4.49 -5.48 -12.16
C THR A 75 -4.95 -5.01 -10.78
N ALA A 76 -4.84 -5.88 -9.75
CA ALA A 76 -5.15 -5.46 -8.39
C ALA A 76 -4.21 -4.34 -7.93
N ALA A 77 -2.92 -4.41 -8.28
CA ALA A 77 -1.94 -3.35 -8.06
C ALA A 77 -2.38 -2.02 -8.70
N HIS A 78 -2.83 -2.03 -9.96
CA HIS A 78 -3.37 -0.83 -10.59
C HIS A 78 -4.60 -0.30 -9.83
N VAL A 79 -5.59 -1.17 -9.58
CA VAL A 79 -6.84 -0.76 -8.93
C VAL A 79 -6.60 -0.21 -7.53
N VAL A 80 -5.72 -0.81 -6.73
CA VAL A 80 -5.50 -0.39 -5.34
C VAL A 80 -4.51 0.77 -5.25
N GLN A 81 -3.44 0.78 -6.06
CA GLN A 81 -2.30 1.70 -5.89
C GLN A 81 -2.28 2.89 -6.85
N ASN A 82 -2.95 2.82 -8.01
CA ASN A 82 -2.78 3.83 -9.08
C ASN A 82 -4.10 4.43 -9.60
N CYS A 83 -5.17 3.65 -9.62
CA CYS A 83 -6.42 4.05 -10.24
C CYS A 83 -7.02 5.31 -9.61
N HIS A 84 -7.55 6.21 -10.43
CA HIS A 84 -8.23 7.43 -9.95
C HIS A 84 -9.52 7.07 -9.19
N ARG A 85 -10.23 6.02 -9.60
CA ARG A 85 -11.48 5.55 -8.98
C ARG A 85 -11.32 5.19 -7.50
N THR A 86 -10.13 4.78 -7.09
CA THR A 86 -9.80 4.37 -5.72
C THR A 86 -8.91 5.38 -5.00
N HIS A 87 -8.69 6.56 -5.59
CA HIS A 87 -7.84 7.60 -5.02
C HIS A 87 -8.19 7.92 -3.55
N GLY A 88 -9.48 8.13 -3.24
CA GLY A 88 -9.90 8.39 -1.86
C GLY A 88 -9.63 7.23 -0.90
N GLY A 89 -9.64 5.98 -1.38
CA GLY A 89 -9.23 4.82 -0.58
C GLY A 89 -7.73 4.79 -0.32
N ARG A 90 -6.91 5.21 -1.30
CA ARG A 90 -5.46 5.34 -1.13
C ARG A 90 -5.12 6.39 -0.08
N VAL A 91 -5.72 7.58 -0.18
CA VAL A 91 -5.56 8.65 0.80
C VAL A 91 -5.93 8.15 2.20
N LYS A 92 -7.10 7.54 2.37
CA LYS A 92 -7.51 6.97 3.67
C LYS A 92 -6.53 5.94 4.23
N THR A 93 -5.93 5.12 3.36
CA THR A 93 -4.95 4.11 3.80
C THR A 93 -3.65 4.76 4.24
N HIS A 94 -3.20 5.78 3.49
CA HIS A 94 -2.03 6.59 3.84
C HIS A 94 -2.24 7.33 5.17
N ASP A 95 -3.35 8.06 5.32
CA ASP A 95 -3.71 8.75 6.58
C ASP A 95 -3.75 7.79 7.77
N ALA A 96 -4.37 6.61 7.59
CA ALA A 96 -4.46 5.60 8.63
C ALA A 96 -3.09 5.07 9.05
N LEU A 97 -2.18 4.85 8.09
CA LEU A 97 -0.80 4.44 8.35
C LEU A 97 -0.04 5.52 9.12
N CYS A 98 -0.12 6.77 8.66
CA CYS A 98 0.50 7.93 9.33
C CYS A 98 0.02 8.05 10.79
N ARG A 99 -1.28 7.89 11.04
CA ARG A 99 -1.85 7.89 12.40
C ARG A 99 -1.32 6.76 13.27
N VAL A 100 -1.16 5.55 12.72
CA VAL A 100 -0.59 4.41 13.47
C VAL A 100 0.87 4.70 13.85
N ILE A 101 1.67 5.21 12.92
CA ILE A 101 3.05 5.60 13.16
C ILE A 101 3.12 6.70 14.23
N ALA A 102 2.32 7.77 14.08
CA ALA A 102 2.24 8.87 15.01
C ALA A 102 1.86 8.41 16.43
N ALA A 103 0.84 7.54 16.55
CA ALA A 103 0.43 6.98 17.83
C ALA A 103 1.54 6.12 18.46
N GLY A 104 2.28 5.33 17.67
CA GLY A 104 3.43 4.57 18.14
C GLY A 104 4.55 5.46 18.69
N LEU A 105 4.91 6.51 17.94
CA LEU A 105 5.93 7.47 18.33
C LEU A 105 5.53 8.28 19.57
N ARG A 106 4.28 8.73 19.66
CA ARG A 106 3.74 9.42 20.85
C ARG A 106 3.84 8.55 22.10
N ARG A 107 3.48 7.26 22.02
CA ARG A 107 3.68 6.30 23.13
C ARG A 107 5.16 6.14 23.51
N GLY A 108 6.07 6.31 22.55
CA GLY A 108 7.52 6.32 22.77
C GLY A 108 8.09 7.64 23.30
N GLY A 109 7.24 8.61 23.66
CA GLY A 109 7.63 9.91 24.19
C GLY A 109 8.03 10.95 23.13
N TRP A 110 7.70 10.74 21.86
CA TRP A 110 7.91 11.74 20.82
C TRP A 110 6.76 12.74 20.76
N ARG A 111 7.07 14.02 20.54
CA ARG A 111 6.10 15.01 20.08
C ARG A 111 5.96 14.85 18.56
N VAL A 112 4.74 14.63 18.08
CA VAL A 112 4.45 14.36 16.66
C VAL A 112 3.42 15.33 16.13
N GLU A 113 3.80 16.07 15.08
CA GLU A 113 2.93 16.91 14.26
C GLU A 113 2.55 16.15 12.98
N GLU A 114 1.25 16.10 12.67
CA GLU A 114 0.70 15.44 11.48
C GLU A 114 0.40 16.50 10.40
N GLU A 115 0.84 16.25 9.17
CA GLU A 115 0.72 17.14 8.00
C GLU A 115 1.13 18.61 8.25
N PRO A 116 2.23 18.90 8.96
CA PRO A 116 2.59 20.29 9.26
C PRO A 116 2.96 21.05 7.98
N VAL A 117 2.70 22.36 7.99
CA VAL A 117 3.21 23.27 6.96
C VAL A 117 4.46 23.93 7.49
N VAL A 118 5.61 23.59 6.90
CA VAL A 118 6.92 24.12 7.29
C VAL A 118 7.36 25.17 6.26
N PRO A 119 7.37 26.46 6.61
CA PRO A 119 7.88 27.50 5.72
C PRO A 119 9.41 27.35 5.56
N THR A 120 9.88 27.33 4.31
CA THR A 120 11.32 27.30 3.99
C THR A 120 11.65 28.40 2.98
N ARG A 121 12.94 28.66 2.77
CA ARG A 121 13.40 29.61 1.74
C ARG A 121 12.95 29.22 0.32
N GLU A 122 12.68 27.94 0.10
CA GLU A 122 12.23 27.38 -1.19
C GLU A 122 10.70 27.25 -1.27
N GLY A 123 9.98 27.81 -0.29
CA GLY A 123 8.53 27.72 -0.16
C GLY A 123 8.07 26.77 0.94
N ASN A 124 6.77 26.50 0.97
CA ASN A 124 6.18 25.64 2.00
C ASN A 124 6.47 24.16 1.70
N ARG A 125 7.01 23.46 2.69
CA ARG A 125 7.15 21.99 2.70
C ARG A 125 6.02 21.41 3.55
N LYS A 126 5.41 20.32 3.10
CA LYS A 126 4.31 19.64 3.78
C LYS A 126 4.64 18.15 3.94
N PRO A 127 5.54 17.78 4.87
CA PRO A 127 5.79 16.37 5.15
C PRO A 127 4.59 15.72 5.82
N ASP A 128 4.48 14.39 5.77
CA ASP A 128 3.40 13.67 6.44
C ASP A 128 3.50 13.78 7.96
N LEU A 129 4.70 13.61 8.54
CA LEU A 129 4.94 13.73 9.98
C LEU A 129 6.24 14.47 10.28
N VAL A 130 6.21 15.32 11.30
CA VAL A 130 7.41 15.87 11.95
C VAL A 130 7.42 15.41 13.40
N CYS A 131 8.49 14.71 13.78
CA CYS A 131 8.61 14.05 15.06
C CYS A 131 9.84 14.58 15.81
N GLN A 132 9.66 15.05 17.04
CA GLN A 132 10.74 15.56 17.88
C GLN A 132 10.81 14.78 19.20
N LYS A 133 12.04 14.47 19.62
CA LYS A 133 12.36 13.96 20.95
C LYS A 133 13.76 14.41 21.33
N ASP A 134 13.88 15.05 22.49
CA ASP A 134 15.13 15.67 22.95
C ASP A 134 15.68 16.63 21.86
N GLU A 135 16.95 16.49 21.48
CA GLU A 135 17.59 17.27 20.41
C GLU A 135 17.40 16.64 19.01
N SER A 136 16.67 15.52 18.91
CA SER A 136 16.45 14.80 17.65
C SER A 136 15.13 15.19 16.99
N VAL A 137 15.21 15.55 15.70
CA VAL A 137 14.04 15.73 14.83
C VAL A 137 14.10 14.71 13.69
N LYS A 138 12.97 14.06 13.43
CA LYS A 138 12.76 13.14 12.31
C LYS A 138 11.58 13.61 11.49
N VAL A 139 11.80 13.74 10.18
CA VAL A 139 10.74 13.99 9.20
C VAL A 139 10.41 12.65 8.55
N ILE A 140 9.13 12.29 8.50
CA ILE A 140 8.68 11.03 7.92
C ILE A 140 7.69 11.35 6.81
N ASP A 141 7.95 10.79 5.64
CA ASP A 141 7.05 10.78 4.49
C ASP A 141 6.73 9.31 4.18
N ALA A 142 5.45 8.97 4.27
CA ALA A 142 4.98 7.60 4.23
C ALA A 142 4.58 7.23 2.79
N GLN A 143 5.15 6.12 2.30
CA GLN A 143 4.77 5.56 1.02
C GLN A 143 4.17 4.16 1.20
N ILE A 144 3.03 3.93 0.57
CA ILE A 144 2.42 2.61 0.49
C ILE A 144 2.75 2.02 -0.87
N VAL A 145 3.41 0.87 -0.86
CA VAL A 145 3.92 0.24 -2.08
C VAL A 145 3.44 -1.19 -2.19
N SER A 146 3.34 -1.65 -3.44
CA SER A 146 3.07 -3.04 -3.76
C SER A 146 4.26 -3.92 -3.36
N ALA A 147 3.99 -5.15 -2.94
CA ALA A 147 5.03 -6.12 -2.56
C ALA A 147 5.64 -6.85 -3.79
N ALA A 148 5.27 -6.42 -5.01
CA ALA A 148 5.90 -6.87 -6.25
C ALA A 148 7.24 -6.17 -6.53
N GLY A 149 7.43 -4.95 -6.02
CA GLY A 149 8.59 -4.09 -6.29
C GLY A 149 9.57 -4.03 -5.12
N SER A 150 10.82 -3.68 -5.41
CA SER A 150 11.84 -3.47 -4.39
C SER A 150 11.56 -2.18 -3.60
N LEU A 151 11.63 -2.24 -2.27
CA LEU A 151 11.48 -1.05 -1.42
C LEU A 151 12.57 0.01 -1.72
N ASN A 152 13.78 -0.42 -2.04
CA ASN A 152 14.87 0.49 -2.41
C ASN A 152 14.58 1.22 -3.73
N GLU A 153 13.92 0.56 -4.67
CA GLU A 153 13.50 1.20 -5.92
C GLU A 153 12.34 2.16 -5.68
N ALA A 154 11.41 1.81 -4.79
CA ALA A 154 10.28 2.66 -4.46
C ALA A 154 10.71 3.93 -3.71
N HIS A 155 11.68 3.82 -2.79
CA HIS A 155 12.19 4.97 -2.02
C HIS A 155 12.94 6.00 -2.89
N ARG A 156 13.49 5.60 -4.03
CA ARG A 156 14.21 6.50 -4.95
C ARG A 156 13.28 7.28 -5.89
N LYS A 157 11.99 6.93 -5.92
CA LYS A 157 10.99 7.60 -6.75
C LYS A 157 10.28 8.67 -5.95
#